data_AF-A0A7S1JCI4-F1
#
_entry.id   AF-A0A7S1JCI4-F1
#
_cell.length_a   1.000
_cell.length_b   1.000
_cell.length_c   1.000
_cell.angle_alpha   90.00
_cell.angle_beta   90.00
_cell.angle_gamma   90.00
#
_symmetry.space_group_name_H-M   'P 1'
#
loop_
_entity.id
_entity.type
_entity.pdbx_description
1 polymer ?
#
loop_
_entity_poly.entity_id
_entity_poly.type
_entity_poly.pdbx_seq_one_letter_code
_entity_poly.pdbx_strand_id
1 'polypeptide(L)'
;GADLSSAQLNGADLLSAQLNGADLLSAQLNGADLSSAKTNPKISFCTGVMNRLPHLQKTLLKNIEATKAYNVEFSILDYNSSDGFREWMSQNMKQHIKSGKVTYTQETTAKSFHMAKVKNLAHRFATGDILVSLDGDNYVDAETCEKLLAAYKRNPNSIFHGWSGTWQDGTCGRLAVPKDVFYRVGGYDEELLPYGFEERDLIARAHHLGVQYQRVPWKAGAFELAGDHTNRKGENDLNAQNIHRSHENVTHGKFIANLTHGWGAGKIMHGIYSKSVIEYKPVHPVAHDEEREATDAQLARLLFR
;
A
#
# COMPACT_ATOMS: atom_id res chain seq x y z
N GLY A 1 -4.89 15.33 -18.73
CA GLY A 1 -4.70 16.39 -17.72
C GLY A 1 -4.36 17.68 -18.42
N ALA A 2 -4.66 18.82 -17.80
CA ALA A 2 -4.14 20.11 -18.26
C ALA A 2 -2.69 20.29 -17.76
N ASP A 3 -1.81 20.83 -18.59
CA ASP A 3 -0.50 21.29 -18.14
C ASP A 3 -0.67 22.71 -17.56
N LEU A 4 -0.61 22.81 -16.23
CA LEU A 4 -0.60 24.06 -15.48
C LEU A 4 0.77 24.27 -14.81
N SER A 5 1.82 23.62 -15.33
CA SER A 5 3.15 23.75 -14.78
C SER A 5 3.60 25.21 -14.87
N SER A 6 4.19 25.72 -13.79
CA SER A 6 4.59 27.13 -13.64
C SER A 6 3.47 28.17 -13.78
N ALA A 7 2.18 27.76 -13.74
CA ALA A 7 1.07 28.70 -13.83
C ALA A 7 1.04 29.67 -12.62
N GLN A 8 0.69 30.94 -12.86
CA GLN A 8 0.48 31.93 -11.81
C GLN A 8 -1.01 31.94 -11.42
N LEU A 9 -1.35 31.20 -10.36
CA LEU A 9 -2.70 31.00 -9.84
C LEU A 9 -2.86 31.59 -8.43
N ASN A 10 -2.02 32.55 -8.05
CA ASN A 10 -2.10 33.21 -6.75
C ASN A 10 -3.46 33.91 -6.59
N GLY A 11 -4.15 33.67 -5.47
CA GLY A 11 -5.48 34.21 -5.20
C GLY A 11 -6.60 33.67 -6.09
N ALA A 12 -6.34 32.65 -6.92
CA ALA A 12 -7.36 32.09 -7.79
C ALA A 12 -8.45 31.38 -6.97
N ASP A 13 -9.71 31.66 -7.30
CA ASP A 13 -10.84 30.86 -6.86
C ASP A 13 -10.88 29.57 -7.71
N LEU A 14 -10.40 28.48 -7.12
CA LEU A 14 -10.42 27.14 -7.71
C LEU A 14 -11.44 26.25 -6.96
N LEU A 15 -12.41 26.86 -6.27
CA LEU A 15 -13.45 26.15 -5.58
C LEU A 15 -14.23 25.29 -6.58
N SER A 16 -14.31 23.99 -6.31
CA SER A 16 -14.93 22.99 -7.21
C SER A 16 -14.23 22.77 -8.56
N ALA A 17 -13.04 23.33 -8.79
CA ALA A 17 -12.28 23.10 -10.01
C ALA A 17 -11.97 21.60 -10.20
N GLN A 18 -12.12 21.09 -11.42
CA GLN A 18 -11.71 19.72 -11.76
C GLN A 18 -10.24 19.70 -12.16
N LEU A 19 -9.36 19.47 -11.20
CA LEU A 19 -7.90 19.44 -11.39
C LEU A 19 -7.38 18.00 -11.64
N ASN A 20 -8.28 17.09 -12.04
CA ASN A 20 -7.98 15.67 -12.27
C ASN A 20 -6.84 15.48 -13.28
N GLY A 21 -5.68 15.01 -12.80
CA GLY A 21 -4.50 14.78 -13.62
C GLY A 21 -3.88 16.05 -14.20
N ALA A 22 -4.19 17.23 -13.65
CA ALA A 22 -3.47 18.46 -14.01
C ALA A 22 -2.04 18.41 -13.46
N ASP A 23 -1.07 18.80 -14.27
CA ASP A 23 0.30 19.02 -13.80
C ASP A 23 0.40 20.43 -13.20
N LEU A 24 0.62 20.52 -11.90
CA LEU A 24 0.79 21.78 -11.16
C LEU A 24 2.24 21.98 -10.68
N LEU A 25 3.21 21.26 -11.27
CA LEU A 25 4.62 21.39 -10.92
C LEU A 25 5.04 22.86 -11.02
N SER A 26 5.59 23.41 -9.93
CA SER A 26 6.03 24.81 -9.82
C SER A 26 4.94 25.88 -9.99
N ALA A 27 3.65 25.51 -9.99
CA ALA A 27 2.57 26.50 -10.02
C ALA A 27 2.58 27.38 -8.76
N GLN A 28 2.35 28.68 -8.92
CA GLN A 28 2.21 29.61 -7.80
C GLN A 28 0.75 29.65 -7.36
N LEU A 29 0.45 29.16 -6.14
CA LEU A 29 -0.91 29.01 -5.61
C LEU A 29 -1.12 29.80 -4.30
N ASN A 30 -0.30 30.82 -4.04
CA ASN A 30 -0.38 31.58 -2.80
C ASN A 30 -1.76 32.24 -2.67
N GLY A 31 -2.51 31.89 -1.63
CA GLY A 31 -3.86 32.41 -1.40
C GLY A 31 -4.94 31.85 -2.34
N ALA A 32 -4.66 30.83 -3.14
CA ALA A 32 -5.68 30.17 -3.95
C ALA A 32 -6.65 29.36 -3.06
N ASP A 33 -7.95 29.43 -3.35
CA ASP A 33 -8.94 28.61 -2.66
C ASP A 33 -9.13 27.28 -3.40
N LEU A 34 -8.56 26.21 -2.83
CA LEU A 34 -8.65 24.84 -3.33
C LEU A 34 -9.59 23.97 -2.47
N SER A 35 -10.33 24.55 -1.52
CA SER A 35 -11.07 23.83 -0.47
C SER A 35 -12.04 22.75 -0.99
N SER A 36 -12.52 22.89 -2.23
CA SER A 36 -13.40 21.91 -2.89
C SER A 36 -12.90 21.44 -4.25
N ALA A 37 -11.63 21.69 -4.61
CA ALA A 37 -11.08 21.25 -5.88
C ALA A 37 -11.11 19.71 -5.98
N LYS A 38 -11.71 19.20 -7.06
CA LYS A 38 -11.80 17.76 -7.31
C LYS A 38 -10.50 17.30 -7.98
N THR A 39 -9.60 16.75 -7.18
CA THR A 39 -8.53 15.89 -7.66
C THR A 39 -9.01 14.44 -7.59
N ASN A 40 -8.66 13.64 -8.60
CA ASN A 40 -8.99 12.22 -8.61
C ASN A 40 -7.87 11.56 -7.83
N PRO A 41 -8.17 10.95 -6.67
CA PRO A 41 -7.14 10.39 -5.82
C PRO A 41 -6.34 9.35 -6.60
N LYS A 42 -5.03 9.38 -6.43
CA LYS A 42 -4.12 8.45 -7.06
C LYS A 42 -4.09 7.16 -6.25
N ILE A 43 -4.26 6.02 -6.92
CA ILE A 43 -4.11 4.70 -6.30
C ILE A 43 -2.67 4.23 -6.53
N SER A 44 -2.03 3.75 -5.47
CA SER A 44 -0.75 3.06 -5.54
C SER A 44 -0.94 1.59 -5.18
N PHE A 45 -0.83 0.72 -6.18
CA PHE A 45 -0.73 -0.72 -5.93
C PHE A 45 0.69 -1.04 -5.48
N CYS A 46 0.83 -1.44 -4.22
CA CYS A 46 2.09 -1.65 -3.53
C CYS A 46 2.40 -3.15 -3.50
N THR A 47 3.50 -3.52 -4.14
CA THR A 47 3.89 -4.91 -4.36
C THR A 47 5.33 -5.10 -3.95
N GLY A 48 5.56 -5.94 -2.94
CA GLY A 48 6.88 -6.39 -2.56
C GLY A 48 7.18 -7.78 -3.12
N VAL A 49 8.40 -7.97 -3.63
CA VAL A 49 8.81 -9.20 -4.30
C VAL A 49 10.15 -9.66 -3.78
N MET A 50 10.27 -10.95 -3.49
CA MET A 50 11.55 -11.63 -3.24
C MET A 50 11.52 -12.97 -3.99
N ASN A 51 12.32 -13.09 -5.05
CA ASN A 51 12.44 -14.30 -5.87
C ASN A 51 11.11 -14.79 -6.51
N ARG A 52 10.28 -13.86 -6.98
CA ARG A 52 8.99 -14.12 -7.65
C ARG A 52 8.91 -13.47 -9.02
N LEU A 53 10.04 -13.33 -9.73
CA LEU A 53 10.06 -12.74 -11.07
C LEU A 53 9.03 -13.36 -12.03
N PRO A 54 8.89 -14.70 -12.13
CA PRO A 54 7.93 -15.30 -13.05
C PRO A 54 6.47 -14.91 -12.78
N HIS A 55 6.10 -14.71 -11.52
CA HIS A 55 4.77 -14.24 -11.14
C HIS A 55 4.56 -12.80 -11.61
N LEU A 56 5.50 -11.89 -11.28
CA LEU A 56 5.36 -10.48 -11.63
C LEU A 56 5.38 -10.25 -13.14
N GLN A 57 6.15 -11.05 -13.89
CA GLN A 57 6.13 -11.04 -15.36
C GLN A 57 4.74 -11.27 -15.95
N LYS A 58 3.91 -12.10 -15.28
CA LYS A 58 2.57 -12.44 -15.75
C LYS A 58 1.53 -11.39 -15.38
N THR A 59 1.72 -10.70 -14.25
CA THR A 59 0.71 -9.81 -13.66
C THR A 59 0.95 -8.35 -13.97
N LEU A 60 2.17 -7.81 -13.81
CA LEU A 60 2.42 -6.38 -13.78
C LEU A 60 1.99 -5.66 -15.07
N LEU A 61 2.40 -6.15 -16.24
CA LEU A 61 2.03 -5.53 -17.52
C LEU A 61 0.52 -5.61 -17.78
N LYS A 62 -0.13 -6.71 -17.42
CA LYS A 62 -1.59 -6.86 -17.55
C LYS A 62 -2.32 -5.90 -16.61
N ASN A 63 -1.83 -5.74 -15.39
CA ASN A 63 -2.39 -4.81 -14.41
C ASN A 63 -2.23 -3.35 -14.87
N ILE A 64 -1.06 -2.99 -15.41
CA ILE A 64 -0.82 -1.66 -16.00
C ILE A 64 -1.82 -1.38 -17.13
N GLU A 65 -1.99 -2.33 -18.05
CA GLU A 65 -2.89 -2.18 -19.18
C GLU A 65 -4.37 -2.11 -18.73
N ALA A 66 -4.79 -3.01 -17.83
CA ALA A 66 -6.16 -3.08 -17.34
C ALA A 66 -6.59 -1.84 -16.54
N THR A 67 -5.62 -1.10 -15.98
CA THR A 67 -5.86 0.11 -15.17
C THR A 67 -5.44 1.39 -15.87
N LYS A 68 -5.10 1.36 -17.16
CA LYS A 68 -4.54 2.51 -17.91
C LYS A 68 -5.43 3.76 -17.95
N ALA A 69 -6.74 3.58 -17.82
CA ALA A 69 -7.71 4.68 -17.79
C ALA A 69 -7.75 5.44 -16.45
N TYR A 70 -7.06 4.94 -15.42
CA TYR A 70 -7.08 5.47 -14.06
C TYR A 70 -5.74 6.10 -13.67
N ASN A 71 -5.82 7.06 -12.73
CA ASN A 71 -4.65 7.65 -12.09
C ASN A 71 -4.04 6.65 -11.09
N VAL A 72 -3.31 5.70 -11.62
CA VAL A 72 -2.71 4.57 -10.89
C VAL A 72 -1.21 4.56 -11.09
N GLU A 73 -0.47 4.18 -10.05
CA GLU A 73 0.90 3.68 -10.15
C GLU A 73 1.05 2.30 -9.50
N PHE A 74 2.16 1.64 -9.82
CA PHE A 74 2.60 0.40 -9.18
C PHE A 74 3.91 0.67 -8.43
N SER A 75 3.87 0.61 -7.09
CA SER A 75 5.06 0.71 -6.23
C SER A 75 5.64 -0.69 -6.04
N ILE A 76 6.71 -0.98 -6.79
CA ILE A 76 7.40 -2.26 -6.81
C ILE A 76 8.65 -2.18 -5.94
N LEU A 77 8.65 -2.96 -4.87
CA LEU A 77 9.82 -3.19 -4.03
C LEU A 77 10.42 -4.56 -4.36
N ASP A 78 11.65 -4.56 -4.85
CA ASP A 78 12.49 -5.76 -4.91
C ASP A 78 13.22 -5.91 -3.57
N TYR A 79 12.80 -6.89 -2.80
CA TYR A 79 13.28 -7.16 -1.45
C TYR A 79 14.44 -8.16 -1.49
N ASN A 80 15.50 -7.75 -2.19
CA ASN A 80 16.76 -8.48 -2.37
C ASN A 80 16.62 -9.80 -3.16
N SER A 81 15.96 -9.77 -4.32
CA SER A 81 15.82 -10.93 -5.20
C SER A 81 17.14 -11.32 -5.88
N SER A 82 17.30 -12.62 -6.15
CA SER A 82 18.46 -13.22 -6.83
C SER A 82 18.08 -13.98 -8.11
N ASP A 83 16.84 -13.84 -8.58
CA ASP A 83 16.26 -14.56 -9.72
C ASP A 83 16.27 -13.74 -11.03
N GLY A 84 17.15 -12.74 -11.13
CA GLY A 84 17.25 -11.86 -12.30
C GLY A 84 16.20 -10.74 -12.34
N PHE A 85 15.50 -10.49 -11.23
CA PHE A 85 14.42 -9.51 -11.13
C PHE A 85 14.85 -8.11 -11.58
N ARG A 86 15.99 -7.64 -11.08
CA ARG A 86 16.53 -6.32 -11.39
C ARG A 86 16.80 -6.15 -12.88
N GLU A 87 17.46 -7.14 -13.49
CA GLU A 87 17.77 -7.15 -14.92
C GLU A 87 16.49 -7.08 -15.74
N TRP A 88 15.48 -7.88 -15.37
CA TRP A 88 14.19 -7.85 -16.02
C TRP A 88 13.49 -6.49 -15.90
N MET A 89 13.44 -5.90 -14.70
CA MET A 89 12.89 -4.55 -14.49
C MET A 89 13.61 -3.52 -15.37
N SER A 90 14.94 -3.63 -15.50
CA SER A 90 15.78 -2.70 -16.27
C SER A 90 15.52 -2.72 -17.77
N GLN A 91 15.22 -3.91 -18.29
CA GLN A 91 15.02 -4.14 -19.72
C GLN A 91 13.57 -3.92 -20.12
N ASN A 92 12.62 -4.34 -19.28
CA ASN A 92 11.21 -4.45 -19.65
C ASN A 92 10.36 -3.32 -19.07
N MET A 93 10.69 -2.77 -17.90
CA MET A 93 9.87 -1.75 -17.22
C MET A 93 10.40 -0.32 -17.36
N LYS A 94 11.48 -0.11 -18.12
CA LYS A 94 12.15 1.21 -18.25
C LYS A 94 11.22 2.35 -18.63
N GLN A 95 10.31 2.13 -19.59
CA GLN A 95 9.38 3.18 -20.03
C GLN A 95 8.33 3.51 -18.96
N HIS A 96 7.79 2.49 -18.28
CA HIS A 96 6.83 2.67 -17.20
C HIS A 96 7.44 3.34 -15.96
N ILE A 97 8.72 3.08 -15.69
CA ILE A 97 9.46 3.75 -14.62
C ILE A 97 9.69 5.22 -14.96
N LYS A 98 10.12 5.50 -16.20
CA LYS A 98 10.30 6.88 -16.67
C LYS A 98 9.02 7.71 -16.64
N SER A 99 7.87 7.09 -16.91
CA SER A 99 6.58 7.79 -16.90
C SER A 99 5.97 7.93 -15.50
N GLY A 100 6.59 7.36 -14.45
CA GLY A 100 6.02 7.32 -13.10
C GLY A 100 4.83 6.35 -12.95
N LYS A 101 4.57 5.50 -13.95
CA LYS A 101 3.57 4.42 -13.84
C LYS A 101 4.05 3.30 -12.93
N VAL A 102 5.37 3.10 -12.83
CA VAL A 102 6.02 2.15 -11.94
C VAL A 102 7.05 2.89 -11.08
N THR A 103 6.88 2.89 -9.77
CA THR A 103 7.92 3.27 -8.82
C THR A 103 8.71 2.02 -8.47
N TYR A 104 10.01 1.99 -8.76
CA TYR A 104 10.84 0.82 -8.49
C TYR A 104 11.93 1.11 -7.46
N THR A 105 11.95 0.31 -6.40
CA THR A 105 12.94 0.38 -5.32
C THR A 105 13.50 -1.00 -5.01
N GLN A 106 14.73 -1.03 -4.48
CA GLN A 106 15.36 -2.27 -4.04
C GLN A 106 15.80 -2.15 -2.60
N GLU A 107 15.42 -3.09 -1.75
CA GLU A 107 16.13 -3.33 -0.49
C GLU A 107 17.23 -4.36 -0.77
N THR A 108 18.48 -4.02 -0.45
CA THR A 108 19.64 -4.79 -0.92
C THR A 108 20.32 -5.65 0.15
N THR A 109 19.72 -5.79 1.33
CA THR A 109 20.38 -6.46 2.48
C THR A 109 19.54 -7.53 3.17
N ALA A 110 18.26 -7.63 2.83
CA ALA A 110 17.33 -8.60 3.40
C ALA A 110 17.84 -10.02 3.17
N LYS A 111 17.93 -10.79 4.25
CA LYS A 111 18.33 -12.21 4.23
C LYS A 111 17.13 -13.15 4.20
N SER A 112 15.99 -12.67 4.67
CA SER A 112 14.75 -13.41 4.77
C SER A 112 13.56 -12.49 4.53
N PHE A 113 12.48 -13.06 4.00
CA PHE A 113 11.24 -12.34 3.78
C PHE A 113 10.56 -11.97 5.11
N HIS A 114 9.99 -10.78 5.19
CA HIS A 114 9.21 -10.33 6.34
C HIS A 114 8.06 -9.43 5.85
N MET A 115 6.83 -9.93 5.95
CA MET A 115 5.67 -9.32 5.29
C MET A 115 5.44 -7.86 5.71
N ALA A 116 5.45 -7.57 7.02
CA ALA A 116 5.27 -6.21 7.52
C ALA A 116 6.33 -5.22 6.97
N LYS A 117 7.62 -5.58 7.01
CA LYS A 117 8.73 -4.76 6.49
C LYS A 117 8.61 -4.52 4.98
N VAL A 118 8.32 -5.59 4.25
CA VAL A 118 8.14 -5.57 2.79
C VAL A 118 6.99 -4.64 2.42
N LYS A 119 5.83 -4.80 3.05
CA LYS A 119 4.67 -3.93 2.82
C LYS A 119 5.00 -2.49 3.22
N ASN A 120 5.57 -2.26 4.40
CA ASN A 120 5.98 -0.92 4.85
C ASN A 120 6.87 -0.20 3.85
N LEU A 121 7.93 -0.84 3.36
CA LEU A 121 8.81 -0.25 2.36
C LEU A 121 8.08 0.02 1.03
N ALA A 122 7.33 -0.96 0.51
CA ALA A 122 6.59 -0.78 -0.74
C ALA A 122 5.56 0.37 -0.66
N HIS A 123 4.88 0.51 0.49
CA HIS A 123 3.90 1.57 0.74
C HIS A 123 4.56 2.93 1.00
N ARG A 124 5.72 2.97 1.66
CA ARG A 124 6.45 4.21 1.95
C ARG A 124 6.89 4.95 0.69
N PHE A 125 7.28 4.22 -0.35
CA PHE A 125 7.73 4.79 -1.62
C PHE A 125 6.59 5.09 -2.59
N ALA A 126 5.37 4.68 -2.27
CA ALA A 126 4.19 5.05 -3.04
C ALA A 126 3.87 6.55 -2.89
N THR A 127 3.44 7.15 -3.99
CA THR A 127 3.10 8.57 -4.11
C THR A 127 1.60 8.83 -4.07
N GLY A 128 0.77 7.79 -4.23
CA GLY A 128 -0.68 7.90 -4.26
C GLY A 128 -1.32 8.22 -2.91
N ASP A 129 -2.57 8.64 -2.97
CA ASP A 129 -3.41 8.99 -1.82
C ASP A 129 -4.01 7.75 -1.16
N ILE A 130 -4.20 6.69 -1.95
CA ILE A 130 -4.74 5.39 -1.53
C ILE A 130 -3.69 4.33 -1.77
N LEU A 131 -3.20 3.71 -0.70
CA LEU A 131 -2.18 2.67 -0.73
C LEU A 131 -2.86 1.30 -0.70
N VAL A 132 -2.62 0.47 -1.72
CA VAL A 132 -3.29 -0.83 -1.86
C VAL A 132 -2.25 -1.94 -1.85
N SER A 133 -2.31 -2.83 -0.87
CA SER A 133 -1.52 -4.07 -0.92
C SER A 133 -1.94 -4.92 -2.12
N LEU A 134 -0.96 -5.34 -2.91
CA LEU A 134 -1.16 -6.21 -4.07
C LEU A 134 0.00 -7.20 -4.18
N ASP A 135 -0.30 -8.49 -4.01
CA ASP A 135 0.71 -9.53 -4.18
C ASP A 135 1.18 -9.62 -5.64
N GLY A 136 2.45 -9.98 -5.85
CA GLY A 136 3.08 -9.99 -7.18
C GLY A 136 2.47 -10.99 -8.16
N ASP A 137 1.64 -11.89 -7.68
CA ASP A 137 0.91 -12.92 -8.43
C ASP A 137 -0.57 -12.59 -8.61
N ASN A 138 -1.05 -11.43 -8.14
CA ASN A 138 -2.44 -11.02 -8.22
C ASN A 138 -2.73 -10.10 -9.43
N TYR A 139 -3.95 -10.19 -9.96
CA TYR A 139 -4.47 -9.26 -10.97
C TYR A 139 -5.28 -8.12 -10.34
N VAL A 140 -5.32 -6.99 -11.03
CA VAL A 140 -6.26 -5.89 -10.80
C VAL A 140 -6.84 -5.40 -12.12
N ASP A 141 -8.02 -4.78 -12.06
CA ASP A 141 -8.75 -4.33 -13.24
C ASP A 141 -9.43 -2.97 -13.05
N ALA A 142 -10.15 -2.54 -14.08
CA ALA A 142 -10.91 -1.29 -14.07
C ALA A 142 -12.01 -1.27 -13.00
N GLU A 143 -12.70 -2.40 -12.77
CA GLU A 143 -13.77 -2.51 -11.76
C GLU A 143 -13.23 -2.30 -10.34
N THR A 144 -12.05 -2.87 -10.06
CA THR A 144 -11.30 -2.66 -8.82
C THR A 144 -11.08 -1.17 -8.56
N CYS A 145 -10.58 -0.44 -9.56
CA CYS A 145 -10.33 0.99 -9.46
C CYS A 145 -11.62 1.78 -9.26
N GLU A 146 -12.66 1.51 -10.05
CA GLU A 146 -13.95 2.20 -9.98
C GLU A 146 -14.59 2.07 -8.60
N LYS A 147 -14.70 0.84 -8.08
CA LYS A 147 -15.30 0.55 -6.78
C LYS A 147 -14.53 1.19 -5.64
N LEU A 148 -13.20 1.08 -5.65
CA LEU A 148 -12.36 1.67 -4.62
C LEU A 148 -12.47 3.20 -4.61
N LEU A 149 -12.38 3.84 -5.77
CA LEU A 149 -12.54 5.29 -5.87
C LEU A 149 -13.93 5.76 -5.43
N ALA A 150 -14.98 5.01 -5.78
CA ALA A 150 -16.34 5.33 -5.34
C ALA A 150 -16.50 5.20 -3.82
N ALA A 151 -15.89 4.18 -3.20
CA ALA A 151 -15.92 3.98 -1.75
C ALA A 151 -15.10 5.05 -1.01
N TYR A 152 -13.89 5.34 -1.50
CA TYR A 152 -13.02 6.39 -0.97
C TYR A 152 -13.68 7.77 -1.00
N LYS A 153 -14.32 8.14 -2.13
CA LYS A 153 -15.04 9.41 -2.27
C LYS A 153 -16.17 9.58 -1.25
N ARG A 154 -16.81 8.50 -0.81
CA ARG A 154 -17.85 8.55 0.22
C ARG A 154 -17.26 8.64 1.63
N ASN A 155 -16.12 7.99 1.86
CA ASN A 155 -15.56 7.79 3.19
C ASN A 155 -14.01 7.87 3.16
N PRO A 156 -13.41 9.06 2.94
CA PRO A 156 -11.98 9.20 2.63
C PRO A 156 -11.05 8.76 3.78
N ASN A 157 -11.56 8.71 5.01
CA ASN A 157 -10.82 8.31 6.21
C ASN A 157 -11.03 6.83 6.58
N SER A 158 -11.62 6.01 5.69
CA SER A 158 -11.86 4.57 5.95
C SER A 158 -10.82 3.67 5.31
N ILE A 159 -10.60 2.51 5.90
CA ILE A 159 -9.89 1.39 5.28
C ILE A 159 -10.88 0.57 4.46
N PHE A 160 -10.47 0.15 3.26
CA PHE A 160 -11.26 -0.67 2.36
C PHE A 160 -10.61 -2.02 2.14
N HIS A 161 -11.37 -3.10 2.20
CA HIS A 161 -10.86 -4.45 2.00
C HIS A 161 -11.55 -5.13 0.83
N GLY A 162 -10.75 -5.51 -0.16
CA GLY A 162 -11.17 -6.13 -1.42
C GLY A 162 -11.66 -7.57 -1.32
N TRP A 163 -11.61 -8.20 -0.14
CA TRP A 163 -11.84 -9.63 0.01
C TRP A 163 -13.24 -10.07 -0.41
N SER A 164 -13.29 -10.99 -1.39
CA SER A 164 -14.53 -11.56 -1.95
C SER A 164 -15.26 -12.46 -0.97
N GLY A 165 -14.56 -12.99 0.05
CA GLY A 165 -15.08 -13.97 1.01
C GLY A 165 -14.71 -15.40 0.64
N THR A 166 -14.06 -15.59 -0.50
CA THR A 166 -13.48 -16.85 -0.94
C THR A 166 -12.01 -16.86 -0.53
N TRP A 167 -11.56 -17.96 0.07
CA TRP A 167 -10.14 -18.15 0.37
C TRP A 167 -9.37 -18.53 -0.90
N GLN A 168 -8.10 -18.11 -0.99
CA GLN A 168 -7.17 -18.44 -2.09
C GLN A 168 -7.58 -17.90 -3.48
N ASP A 169 -8.48 -16.92 -3.56
CA ASP A 169 -8.81 -16.27 -4.84
C ASP A 169 -7.95 -15.01 -5.14
N GLY A 170 -6.94 -14.76 -4.30
CA GLY A 170 -6.07 -13.58 -4.37
C GLY A 170 -6.70 -12.29 -3.85
N THR A 171 -7.88 -12.31 -3.23
CA THR A 171 -8.52 -11.07 -2.74
C THR A 171 -8.29 -10.79 -1.26
N CYS A 172 -7.79 -11.77 -0.50
CA CYS A 172 -7.61 -11.67 0.96
C CYS A 172 -6.50 -10.71 1.40
N GLY A 173 -5.51 -10.44 0.53
CA GLY A 173 -4.40 -9.51 0.78
C GLY A 173 -4.64 -8.08 0.23
N ARG A 174 -5.86 -7.76 -0.22
CA ARG A 174 -6.15 -6.50 -0.93
C ARG A 174 -6.68 -5.43 0.00
N LEU A 175 -5.81 -5.01 0.93
CA LEU A 175 -6.11 -3.92 1.83
C LEU A 175 -5.77 -2.57 1.19
N ALA A 176 -6.76 -1.69 1.08
CA ALA A 176 -6.60 -0.32 0.64
C ALA A 176 -6.71 0.64 1.84
N VAL A 177 -5.63 1.38 2.09
CA VAL A 177 -5.47 2.26 3.25
C VAL A 177 -5.20 3.68 2.75
N PRO A 178 -5.98 4.69 3.17
CA PRO A 178 -5.62 6.09 2.94
C PRO A 178 -4.23 6.39 3.47
N LYS A 179 -3.42 7.17 2.73
CA LYS A 179 -2.02 7.41 3.09
C LYS A 179 -1.88 8.00 4.50
N ASP A 180 -2.72 8.96 4.87
CA ASP A 180 -2.73 9.56 6.21
C ASP A 180 -3.01 8.52 7.31
N VAL A 181 -3.99 7.63 7.10
CA VAL A 181 -4.31 6.52 8.01
C VAL A 181 -3.09 5.63 8.17
N PHE A 182 -2.43 5.25 7.07
CA PHE A 182 -1.26 4.38 7.09
C PHE A 182 -0.12 4.95 7.95
N TYR A 183 0.19 6.24 7.80
CA TYR A 183 1.18 6.90 8.65
C TYR A 183 0.70 7.10 10.08
N ARG A 184 -0.58 7.39 10.31
CA ARG A 184 -1.16 7.59 11.66
C ARG A 184 -1.09 6.32 12.51
N VAL A 185 -1.32 5.15 11.91
CA VAL A 185 -1.23 3.85 12.61
C VAL A 185 0.21 3.32 12.69
N GLY A 186 1.20 4.01 12.12
CA GLY A 186 2.59 3.54 12.10
C GLY A 186 2.85 2.39 11.13
N GLY A 187 2.06 2.27 10.07
CA GLY A 187 2.17 1.21 9.08
C GLY A 187 1.81 -0.18 9.61
N TYR A 188 2.39 -1.21 8.99
CA TYR A 188 2.34 -2.59 9.45
C TYR A 188 3.31 -2.78 10.62
N ASP A 189 2.92 -3.54 11.63
CA ASP A 189 3.74 -3.79 12.82
C ASP A 189 4.95 -4.69 12.48
N GLU A 190 6.16 -4.14 12.53
CA GLU A 190 7.40 -4.86 12.24
C GLU A 190 7.89 -5.75 13.40
N GLU A 191 7.20 -5.73 14.56
CA GLU A 191 7.42 -6.64 15.68
C GLU A 191 6.63 -7.94 15.58
N LEU A 192 5.65 -7.99 14.67
CA LEU A 192 5.00 -9.24 14.29
C LEU A 192 6.02 -10.19 13.66
N LEU A 193 5.76 -11.48 13.80
CA LEU A 193 6.54 -12.50 13.13
C LEU A 193 6.40 -12.38 11.60
N PRO A 194 7.34 -12.93 10.82
CA PRO A 194 7.52 -12.58 9.41
C PRO A 194 6.33 -12.80 8.47
N TYR A 195 5.31 -13.57 8.86
CA TYR A 195 4.19 -13.91 8.00
C TYR A 195 2.88 -14.06 8.77
N GLY A 196 1.81 -13.49 8.20
CA GLY A 196 0.43 -13.69 8.66
C GLY A 196 -0.06 -12.61 9.62
N PHE A 197 -1.36 -12.33 9.52
CA PHE A 197 -2.16 -11.44 10.37
C PHE A 197 -1.81 -9.94 10.33
N GLU A 198 -0.79 -9.50 9.60
CA GLU A 198 -0.32 -8.11 9.61
C GLU A 198 -1.36 -7.09 9.12
N GLU A 199 -2.22 -7.47 8.16
CA GLU A 199 -3.31 -6.62 7.69
C GLU A 199 -4.46 -6.52 8.68
N ARG A 200 -4.80 -7.62 9.34
CA ARG A 200 -5.85 -7.65 10.36
C ARG A 200 -5.42 -6.90 11.61
N ASP A 201 -4.14 -7.01 11.98
CA ASP A 201 -3.50 -6.18 12.99
C ASP A 201 -3.63 -4.68 12.67
N LEU A 202 -3.27 -4.27 11.45
CA LEU A 202 -3.40 -2.88 11.01
C LEU A 202 -4.86 -2.39 11.10
N ILE A 203 -5.82 -3.19 10.63
CA ILE A 203 -7.26 -2.88 10.72
C ILE A 203 -7.67 -2.72 12.19
N ALA A 204 -7.26 -3.65 13.07
CA ALA A 204 -7.62 -3.62 14.48
C ALA A 204 -7.09 -2.36 15.16
N ARG A 205 -5.83 -2.03 14.93
CA ARG A 205 -5.19 -0.82 15.45
C ARG A 205 -5.86 0.45 14.92
N ALA A 206 -6.13 0.52 13.63
CA ALA A 206 -6.83 1.66 13.02
C ALA A 206 -8.23 1.86 13.61
N HIS A 207 -8.97 0.78 13.84
CA HIS A 207 -10.31 0.83 14.44
C HIS A 207 -10.31 1.49 15.83
N HIS A 208 -9.33 1.20 16.68
CA HIS A 208 -9.19 1.85 17.98
C HIS A 208 -8.85 3.34 17.88
N LEU A 209 -8.27 3.77 16.76
CA LEU A 209 -8.07 5.18 16.42
C LEU A 209 -9.28 5.80 15.69
N GLY A 210 -10.46 5.18 15.77
CA GLY A 210 -11.70 5.68 15.18
C GLY A 210 -11.83 5.50 13.66
N VAL A 211 -10.90 4.78 13.02
CA VAL A 211 -10.94 4.53 11.57
C VAL A 211 -11.98 3.48 11.24
N GLN A 212 -12.89 3.82 10.32
CA GLN A 212 -13.92 2.88 9.88
C GLN A 212 -13.35 1.87 8.88
N TYR A 213 -13.90 0.66 8.92
CA TYR A 213 -13.57 -0.42 7.99
C TYR A 213 -14.75 -0.70 7.06
N GLN A 214 -14.48 -0.82 5.76
CA GLN A 214 -15.47 -1.15 4.76
C GLN A 214 -15.01 -2.32 3.89
N ARG A 215 -15.86 -3.32 3.76
CA ARG A 215 -15.64 -4.39 2.80
C ARG A 215 -16.16 -3.95 1.44
N VAL A 216 -15.28 -3.95 0.43
CA VAL A 216 -15.60 -3.54 -0.94
C VAL A 216 -15.18 -4.66 -1.88
N PRO A 217 -15.99 -5.72 -2.05
CA PRO A 217 -15.62 -6.84 -2.91
C PRO A 217 -15.48 -6.41 -4.36
N TRP A 218 -14.29 -6.64 -4.92
CA TRP A 218 -14.03 -6.51 -6.35
C TRP A 218 -13.44 -7.83 -6.87
N LYS A 219 -13.87 -8.22 -8.06
CA LYS A 219 -13.35 -9.43 -8.71
C LYS A 219 -11.99 -9.08 -9.30
N ALA A 220 -10.95 -9.82 -8.93
CA ALA A 220 -9.80 -10.03 -9.81
C ALA A 220 -9.07 -11.28 -9.35
N GLY A 221 -8.59 -12.11 -10.27
CA GLY A 221 -7.99 -13.41 -9.96
C GLY A 221 -6.54 -13.33 -9.47
N ALA A 222 -5.98 -14.49 -9.14
CA ALA A 222 -4.55 -14.69 -8.93
C ALA A 222 -3.97 -15.60 -10.03
N PHE A 223 -2.67 -15.50 -10.25
CA PHE A 223 -1.89 -16.38 -11.11
C PHE A 223 -1.03 -17.30 -10.24
N GLU A 224 -1.23 -18.61 -10.35
CA GLU A 224 -0.47 -19.60 -9.58
C GLU A 224 0.50 -20.38 -10.48
N LEU A 225 1.71 -20.66 -9.97
CA LEU A 225 2.64 -21.62 -10.54
C LEU A 225 2.58 -22.95 -9.78
N ALA A 226 2.90 -24.04 -10.48
CA ALA A 226 3.01 -25.35 -9.85
C ALA A 226 4.09 -25.34 -8.75
N GLY A 227 3.71 -25.70 -7.52
CA GLY A 227 4.64 -25.79 -6.37
C GLY A 227 4.62 -24.58 -5.42
N ASP A 228 3.75 -23.60 -5.62
CA ASP A 228 3.63 -22.40 -4.77
C ASP A 228 3.18 -22.67 -3.31
N HIS A 229 2.84 -23.90 -2.95
CA HIS A 229 2.20 -24.25 -1.66
C HIS A 229 3.08 -25.03 -0.67
N THR A 230 4.40 -24.99 -0.80
CA THR A 230 5.29 -25.96 -0.15
C THR A 230 5.57 -25.72 1.35
N ASN A 231 5.12 -24.63 1.97
CA ASN A 231 5.40 -24.36 3.40
C ASN A 231 4.21 -23.84 4.25
N ARG A 232 2.98 -24.25 3.94
CA ARG A 232 1.77 -23.77 4.63
C ARG A 232 1.76 -24.01 6.16
N LYS A 233 2.43 -25.05 6.67
CA LYS A 233 2.44 -25.36 8.11
C LYS A 233 3.16 -24.29 8.92
N GLY A 234 4.37 -23.90 8.51
CA GLY A 234 5.14 -22.86 9.20
C GLY A 234 4.42 -21.51 9.16
N GLU A 235 3.81 -21.17 8.04
CA GLU A 235 3.02 -19.94 7.88
C GLU A 235 1.80 -19.92 8.81
N ASN A 236 1.11 -21.04 8.97
CA ASN A 236 -0.02 -21.16 9.91
C ASN A 236 0.41 -20.96 11.37
N ASP A 237 1.55 -21.55 11.76
CA ASP A 237 2.08 -21.44 13.14
C ASP A 237 2.51 -20.00 13.45
N LEU A 238 3.12 -19.29 12.48
CA LEU A 238 3.47 -17.86 12.61
C LEU A 238 2.20 -17.00 12.70
N ASN A 239 1.20 -17.26 11.85
CA ASN A 239 -0.06 -16.53 11.86
C ASN A 239 -0.79 -16.69 13.20
N ALA A 240 -0.84 -17.89 13.78
CA ALA A 240 -1.46 -18.12 15.09
C ALA A 240 -0.76 -17.33 16.21
N GLN A 241 0.56 -17.25 16.18
CA GLN A 241 1.33 -16.44 17.13
C GLN A 241 1.11 -14.94 16.91
N ASN A 242 1.02 -14.49 15.66
CA ASN A 242 0.73 -13.09 15.35
C ASN A 242 -0.68 -12.67 15.79
N ILE A 243 -1.67 -13.57 15.72
CA ILE A 243 -3.00 -13.33 16.30
C ILE A 243 -2.87 -13.02 17.80
N HIS A 244 -2.12 -13.82 18.54
CA HIS A 244 -1.92 -13.62 19.97
C HIS A 244 -1.20 -12.30 20.27
N ARG A 245 -0.09 -12.01 19.57
CA ARG A 245 0.68 -10.75 19.73
C ARG A 245 -0.16 -9.51 19.44
N SER A 246 -0.91 -9.53 18.34
CA SER A 246 -1.79 -8.41 17.96
C SER A 246 -2.89 -8.20 19.01
N HIS A 247 -3.51 -9.28 19.50
CA HIS A 247 -4.49 -9.20 20.57
C HIS A 247 -3.88 -8.59 21.84
N GLU A 248 -2.72 -9.07 22.29
CA GLU A 248 -2.02 -8.49 23.44
C GLU A 248 -1.68 -7.01 23.22
N ASN A 249 -1.15 -6.64 22.06
CA ASN A 249 -0.82 -5.25 21.75
C ASN A 249 -2.05 -4.35 21.84
N VAL A 250 -3.15 -4.77 21.23
CA VAL A 250 -4.42 -4.03 21.22
C VAL A 250 -5.02 -3.92 22.63
N THR A 251 -5.04 -5.00 23.43
CA THR A 251 -5.60 -4.92 24.80
C THR A 251 -4.77 -4.05 25.74
N HIS A 252 -3.48 -3.86 25.45
CA HIS A 252 -2.60 -2.95 26.20
C HIS A 252 -2.55 -1.53 25.61
N GLY A 253 -3.45 -1.17 24.69
CA GLY A 253 -3.53 0.18 24.14
C GLY A 253 -2.46 0.53 23.10
N LYS A 254 -1.72 -0.45 22.56
CA LYS A 254 -0.70 -0.22 21.53
C LYS A 254 -1.32 -0.13 20.14
N PHE A 255 -1.95 1.00 19.84
CA PHE A 255 -2.65 1.21 18.56
C PHE A 255 -1.75 1.80 17.47
N ILE A 256 -0.63 2.42 17.85
CA ILE A 256 0.34 2.97 16.90
C ILE A 256 1.54 2.03 16.85
N ALA A 257 1.69 1.31 15.74
CA ALA A 257 2.82 0.40 15.55
C ALA A 257 4.12 1.18 15.38
N ASN A 258 5.24 0.55 15.73
CA ASN A 258 6.57 1.06 15.44
C ASN A 258 6.87 2.47 15.98
N LEU A 259 6.13 2.94 17.01
CA LEU A 259 6.25 4.31 17.51
C LEU A 259 7.66 4.62 18.04
N THR A 260 8.23 3.70 18.81
CA THR A 260 9.53 3.82 19.48
C THR A 260 10.73 3.64 18.54
N HIS A 261 10.64 2.70 17.60
CA HIS A 261 11.77 2.33 16.71
C HIS A 261 11.66 2.94 15.31
N GLY A 262 10.49 3.48 14.97
CA GLY A 262 10.09 3.82 13.60
C GLY A 262 9.96 2.58 12.70
N TRP A 263 9.55 2.79 11.45
CA TRP A 263 9.32 1.71 10.49
C TRP A 263 9.84 1.99 9.08
N GLY A 264 9.90 0.95 8.26
CA GLY A 264 10.32 1.01 6.87
C GLY A 264 11.78 1.41 6.71
N ALA A 265 12.65 1.01 7.65
CA ALA A 265 14.08 1.22 7.54
C ALA A 265 14.73 0.15 6.64
N GLY A 266 15.78 0.53 5.93
CA GLY A 266 16.50 -0.38 5.04
C GLY A 266 17.58 0.31 4.24
N LYS A 267 18.42 -0.50 3.59
CA LYS A 267 19.39 0.00 2.61
C LYS A 267 18.74 -0.07 1.24
N ILE A 268 18.22 1.08 0.80
CA ILE A 268 17.38 1.16 -0.39
C ILE A 268 18.14 1.79 -1.54
N MET A 269 18.03 1.17 -2.72
CA MET A 269 18.34 1.80 -3.99
C MET A 269 17.05 2.28 -4.64
N HIS A 270 17.02 3.57 -4.99
CA HIS A 270 15.90 4.17 -5.70
C HIS A 270 16.16 4.18 -7.20
N GLY A 271 15.33 3.46 -7.96
CA GLY A 271 15.49 3.32 -9.41
C GLY A 271 16.61 2.37 -9.85
N ILE A 272 16.59 2.04 -11.14
CA ILE A 272 17.38 0.95 -11.72
C ILE A 272 18.87 1.31 -11.93
N TYR A 273 19.12 2.59 -12.22
CA TYR A 273 20.44 3.11 -12.60
C TYR A 273 21.15 3.84 -11.46
N SER A 274 20.57 3.87 -10.26
CA SER A 274 21.31 4.34 -9.10
C SER A 274 22.48 3.41 -8.83
N LYS A 275 23.67 3.97 -8.58
CA LYS A 275 24.81 3.24 -8.03
C LYS A 275 24.95 3.44 -6.53
N SER A 276 24.25 4.42 -5.96
CA SER A 276 24.28 4.71 -4.53
C SER A 276 23.13 3.99 -3.82
N VAL A 277 23.51 3.25 -2.78
CA VAL A 277 22.59 2.71 -1.78
C VAL A 277 22.50 3.76 -0.68
N ILE A 278 21.29 4.17 -0.32
CA ILE A 278 21.06 5.14 0.76
C ILE A 278 20.48 4.39 1.93
N GLU A 279 20.94 4.71 3.14
CA GLU A 279 20.33 4.24 4.36
C GLU A 279 19.07 5.08 4.64
N TYR A 280 17.90 4.44 4.55
CA TYR A 280 16.65 5.09 4.83
C TYR A 280 16.34 4.96 6.31
N LYS A 281 16.29 6.12 6.98
CA LYS A 281 15.97 6.20 8.40
C LYS A 281 14.53 5.75 8.67
N PRO A 282 14.25 5.14 9.84
CA PRO A 282 12.90 4.82 10.26
C PRO A 282 11.95 6.03 10.19
N VAL A 283 10.71 5.82 9.79
CA VAL A 283 9.64 6.83 9.89
C VAL A 283 8.95 6.67 11.23
N HIS A 284 8.76 7.77 11.95
CA HIS A 284 7.94 7.77 13.16
C HIS A 284 6.53 8.28 12.82
N PRO A 285 5.48 7.56 13.23
CA PRO A 285 4.11 8.06 13.16
C PRO A 285 3.93 9.26 14.08
N VAL A 286 2.98 10.15 13.73
CA VAL A 286 2.57 11.24 14.61
C VAL A 286 1.50 10.69 15.57
N ALA A 287 1.77 10.76 16.87
CA ALA A 287 0.78 10.40 17.88
C ALA A 287 -0.38 11.42 17.85
N HIS A 288 -1.61 10.91 17.81
CA HIS A 288 -2.81 11.72 18.00
C HIS A 288 -3.33 11.49 19.42
N ASP A 289 -3.47 12.57 20.19
CA ASP A 289 -4.12 12.55 21.51
C ASP A 289 -5.64 12.47 21.32
N GLU A 290 -6.21 11.27 21.16
CA GLU A 290 -7.65 11.08 21.35
C GLU A 290 -7.94 9.75 22.06
N GLU A 291 -8.40 9.84 23.30
CA GLU A 291 -9.10 8.76 23.99
C GLU A 291 -10.43 8.51 23.27
N ARG A 292 -10.58 7.34 22.64
CA ARG A 292 -11.89 6.86 22.18
C ARG A 292 -12.04 5.39 22.55
N GLU A 293 -13.10 5.09 23.30
CA GLU A 293 -13.57 3.72 23.51
C GLU A 293 -14.20 3.21 22.20
N ALA A 294 -13.62 2.16 21.63
CA ALA A 294 -14.18 1.47 20.48
C ALA A 294 -15.03 0.27 20.96
N THR A 295 -16.15 -0.02 20.29
CA THR A 295 -17.03 -1.12 20.70
C THR A 295 -16.50 -2.49 20.24
N ASP A 296 -16.16 -3.36 21.20
CA ASP A 296 -15.53 -4.69 21.03
C ASP A 296 -16.24 -5.67 20.06
N ALA A 297 -17.56 -5.53 19.87
CA ALA A 297 -18.36 -6.54 19.17
C ALA A 297 -18.11 -6.63 17.65
N GLN A 298 -17.72 -5.53 16.99
CA GLN A 298 -17.37 -5.52 15.57
C GLN A 298 -15.95 -6.07 15.34
N LEU A 299 -15.03 -5.75 16.27
CA LEU A 299 -13.63 -6.19 16.24
C LEU A 299 -13.50 -7.72 16.40
N ALA A 300 -14.28 -8.33 17.30
CA ALA A 300 -14.28 -9.79 17.47
C ALA A 300 -14.69 -10.53 16.18
N ARG A 301 -15.56 -9.95 15.35
CA ARG A 301 -15.92 -10.51 14.03
C ARG A 301 -14.84 -10.27 12.98
N LEU A 302 -14.09 -9.16 13.08
CA LEU A 302 -12.99 -8.80 12.18
C LEU A 302 -11.71 -9.57 12.45
N LEU A 303 -11.42 -9.92 13.71
CA LEU A 303 -10.19 -10.61 14.09
C LEU A 303 -10.33 -12.14 14.08
N PHE A 304 -11.52 -12.69 14.36
CA PHE A 304 -11.69 -14.13 14.64
C PHE A 304 -12.60 -14.89 13.65
N ARG A 305 -12.88 -14.33 12.46
CA ARG A 305 -13.55 -15.03 11.35
C ARG A 305 -12.82 -14.91 10.02
#